data_AF-A0A0F5JR81-F1
#
_entry.id   AF-A0A0F5JR81-F1
#
_cell.length_a   1.000
_cell.length_b   1.000
_cell.length_c   1.000
_cell.angle_alpha   90.00
_cell.angle_beta   90.00
_cell.angle_gamma   90.00
#
_symmetry.space_group_name_H-M   'P 1'
#
loop_
_entity.id
_entity.type
_entity.pdbx_description
1 polymer ?
#
loop_
_entity_poly.entity_id
_entity_poly.type
_entity_poly.pdbx_seq_one_letter_code
_entity_poly.pdbx_strand_id
1 'polypeptide(L)'
;MKTYHFLTTAALIVMAGCSQNEITDISPDANPAVGFDIYTGAQTKGTVTNNESTGTGIKNNTGFGILAYYTGQATWNSSSGFDPDFMWNQQVKYGSGWKYTPVKYWPNTEGDKISFFAYAPYSTTQTSSSETYGIKLPAAAATTKPTITFKLQEDPTNMVDLVAGFQKDQQKQTTAVAFTLGHLLSRVEFKAKLDAALTSTNETHVFITGMRILGTASNGTGKDASGVNSVSKFYSTATYDWSAGTWDYTTVAPTKQSAAYSINKVMDLKSPSDKGGYATSSVEVTQDGNLTKLFKTNQYLFLIPPADNTDLTSGGGITAATDVRVQVDYDIVTVDNKLTAGHSKTSTSATISLPIGTLKRSKAYEYILTIGLEEVKVSATVSDWANADQVYIPSVDVTEVASATNAGSAITSLNTIKGSNQNCNYFVVNFKTEPAGATDWSISATTTAFKLGDQIELKFPTSTKPSSVTLAGWTVVKGSSNNFILTKNN
;
A
#
# COMPACT_ATOMS: atom_id res chain seq x y z
N MET A 1 -7.46 -39.58 72.18
CA MET A 1 -6.06 -39.53 71.72
C MET A 1 -5.91 -38.32 70.81
N LYS A 2 -4.88 -37.50 71.10
CA LYS A 2 -4.36 -36.33 70.37
C LYS A 2 -5.30 -35.15 70.16
N THR A 3 -5.47 -34.40 71.25
CA THR A 3 -5.51 -32.95 71.27
C THR A 3 -4.19 -32.35 70.79
N TYR A 4 -4.24 -31.37 69.89
CA TYR A 4 -3.43 -30.16 69.98
C TYR A 4 -4.27 -28.98 69.50
N HIS A 5 -4.70 -28.19 70.47
CA HIS A 5 -5.01 -26.78 70.32
C HIS A 5 -3.75 -26.06 69.80
N PHE A 6 -3.87 -25.01 68.99
CA PHE A 6 -4.08 -23.68 69.57
C PHE A 6 -3.97 -22.55 68.52
N LEU A 7 -4.81 -21.54 68.75
CA LEU A 7 -4.55 -20.10 68.61
C LEU A 7 -4.34 -19.60 67.15
N THR A 8 -5.09 -18.64 66.62
CA THR A 8 -6.12 -17.78 67.23
C THR A 8 -6.70 -16.87 66.15
N THR A 9 -8.02 -16.66 66.24
CA THR A 9 -8.75 -15.37 66.28
C THR A 9 -8.20 -14.18 65.50
N ALA A 10 -8.99 -13.25 64.99
CA ALA A 10 -10.42 -12.95 64.91
C ALA A 10 -10.40 -11.62 64.12
N ALA A 11 -11.40 -11.24 63.33
CA ALA A 11 -12.69 -10.85 63.86
C ALA A 11 -13.70 -10.64 62.73
N LEU A 12 -14.95 -10.98 63.05
CA LEU A 12 -16.19 -10.52 62.44
C LEU A 12 -16.29 -8.97 62.58
N ILE A 13 -17.08 -8.19 61.83
CA ILE A 13 -18.54 -8.17 61.64
C ILE A 13 -18.80 -7.19 60.47
N VAL A 14 -19.41 -7.65 59.36
CA VAL A 14 -20.79 -7.41 58.88
C VAL A 14 -21.21 -5.96 58.55
N MET A 15 -21.78 -5.84 57.34
CA MET A 15 -22.93 -5.02 56.90
C MET A 15 -22.66 -3.88 55.91
N ALA A 16 -23.51 -3.92 54.89
CA ALA A 16 -23.59 -3.08 53.72
C ALA A 16 -23.81 -1.59 54.05
N GLY A 17 -23.26 -0.75 53.19
CA GLY A 17 -23.69 0.62 52.98
C GLY A 17 -23.55 0.95 51.50
N CYS A 18 -24.65 0.93 50.77
CA CYS A 18 -24.73 1.61 49.48
C CYS A 18 -24.53 3.11 49.73
N SER A 19 -23.51 3.74 49.14
CA SER A 19 -23.65 5.12 48.66
C SER A 19 -22.57 5.49 47.66
N GLN A 20 -23.05 5.79 46.46
CA GLN A 20 -22.62 6.84 45.54
C GLN A 20 -21.20 6.80 44.97
N ASN A 21 -21.18 6.76 43.64
CA ASN A 21 -20.25 7.45 42.75
C ASN A 21 -18.97 7.97 43.40
N GLU A 22 -17.88 7.23 43.24
CA GLU A 22 -16.56 7.86 43.19
C GLU A 22 -16.51 8.65 41.88
N ILE A 23 -17.09 9.85 41.92
CA ILE A 23 -16.65 10.95 41.08
C ILE A 23 -15.18 11.12 41.47
N THR A 24 -14.27 10.69 40.61
CA THR A 24 -12.97 11.34 40.58
C THR A 24 -13.26 12.78 40.20
N ASP A 25 -13.39 13.64 41.20
CA ASP A 25 -13.39 15.09 41.05
C ASP A 25 -12.06 15.44 40.37
N ILE A 26 -12.07 15.45 39.04
CA ILE A 26 -11.17 16.31 38.30
C ILE A 26 -11.62 17.70 38.75
N SER A 27 -10.81 18.36 39.58
CA SER A 27 -10.99 19.77 39.89
C SER A 27 -11.38 20.50 38.59
N PRO A 28 -12.47 21.28 38.55
CA PRO A 28 -12.87 22.03 37.36
C PRO A 28 -11.75 22.93 36.81
N ASP A 29 -10.77 23.24 37.67
CA ASP A 29 -9.61 24.08 37.40
C ASP A 29 -8.35 23.31 36.97
N ALA A 30 -8.37 21.96 36.93
CA ALA A 30 -7.24 21.17 36.45
C ALA A 30 -7.33 20.98 34.92
N ASN A 31 -6.31 21.45 34.21
CA ASN A 31 -6.24 21.32 32.76
C ASN A 31 -6.24 19.84 32.40
N PRO A 32 -7.04 19.39 31.42
CA PRO A 32 -6.98 18.01 30.97
C PRO A 32 -5.61 17.73 30.35
N ALA A 33 -5.09 16.53 30.59
CA ALA A 33 -3.90 16.04 29.91
C ALA A 33 -4.20 15.88 28.42
N VAL A 34 -3.21 16.16 27.56
CA VAL A 34 -3.33 15.91 26.12
C VAL A 34 -3.21 14.41 25.89
N GLY A 35 -4.25 13.79 25.31
CA GLY A 35 -4.22 12.38 24.90
C GLY A 35 -4.05 12.24 23.38
N PHE A 36 -3.60 11.08 22.91
CA PHE A 36 -3.43 10.81 21.47
C PHE A 36 -4.06 9.48 21.06
N ASP A 37 -4.53 9.43 19.82
CA ASP A 37 -4.91 8.19 19.15
C ASP A 37 -4.55 8.25 17.66
N ILE A 38 -4.42 7.10 17.01
CA ILE A 38 -4.04 7.01 15.59
C ILE A 38 -4.88 5.99 14.83
N TYR A 39 -5.07 6.27 13.55
CA TYR A 39 -5.62 5.37 12.55
C TYR A 39 -4.75 5.40 11.29
N THR A 40 -4.42 4.22 10.76
CA THR A 40 -3.59 4.05 9.54
C THR A 40 -4.29 3.23 8.46
N GLY A 41 -5.57 2.88 8.64
CA GLY A 41 -6.24 1.84 7.84
C GLY A 41 -5.96 0.41 8.36
N ALA A 42 -6.82 -0.55 7.97
CA ALA A 42 -6.62 -1.97 8.25
C ALA A 42 -5.68 -2.57 7.19
N GLN A 43 -4.50 -3.04 7.58
CA GLN A 43 -3.52 -3.68 6.69
C GLN A 43 -2.80 -4.79 7.46
N THR A 44 -2.67 -6.00 6.91
CA THR A 44 -2.06 -7.17 7.59
C THR A 44 -0.74 -7.63 6.95
N LYS A 45 -0.11 -6.78 6.14
CA LYS A 45 1.10 -7.13 5.36
C LYS A 45 2.37 -6.73 6.10
N GLY A 46 3.26 -7.70 6.33
CA GLY A 46 4.29 -7.65 7.38
C GLY A 46 5.36 -6.56 7.33
N THR A 47 5.56 -5.84 6.22
CA THR A 47 6.48 -4.69 6.12
C THR A 47 5.79 -3.33 5.98
N VAL A 48 4.46 -3.33 5.84
CA VAL A 48 3.64 -2.11 5.75
C VAL A 48 3.45 -1.58 7.17
N THR A 49 3.64 -0.28 7.35
CA THR A 49 3.40 0.37 8.65
C THR A 49 1.90 0.45 8.88
N ASN A 50 1.41 -0.16 9.97
CA ASN A 50 -0.01 -0.23 10.32
C ASN A 50 -0.23 0.00 11.83
N ASN A 51 -1.48 0.05 12.28
CA ASN A 51 -1.84 0.25 13.69
C ASN A 51 -2.01 -1.06 14.48
N GLU A 52 -1.37 -2.15 14.05
CA GLU A 52 -1.54 -3.47 14.64
C GLU A 52 -0.51 -3.77 15.73
N SER A 53 -0.84 -4.76 16.57
CA SER A 53 0.03 -5.30 17.63
C SER A 53 0.90 -6.48 17.15
N THR A 54 1.25 -6.55 15.87
CA THR A 54 2.11 -7.63 15.33
C THR A 54 3.03 -7.09 14.22
N GLY A 55 4.21 -7.68 14.05
CA GLY A 55 5.12 -7.33 12.95
C GLY A 55 5.67 -5.90 13.03
N THR A 56 5.61 -5.15 11.91
CA THR A 56 6.03 -3.73 11.79
C THR A 56 5.03 -2.73 12.36
N GLY A 57 3.96 -3.18 13.02
CA GLY A 57 2.91 -2.30 13.51
C GLY A 57 3.37 -1.30 14.58
N ILE A 58 2.74 -0.11 14.56
CA ILE A 58 3.12 1.03 15.41
C ILE A 58 2.93 0.71 16.89
N LYS A 59 1.90 -0.08 17.25
CA LYS A 59 1.67 -0.56 18.63
C LYS A 59 2.77 -1.54 19.07
N ASN A 60 3.18 -2.38 18.12
CA ASN A 60 4.28 -3.35 18.11
C ASN A 60 5.64 -2.91 18.67
N ASN A 61 6.16 -1.85 18.05
CA ASN A 61 7.58 -1.81 17.71
C ASN A 61 8.22 -0.47 18.05
N THR A 62 7.77 0.61 17.41
CA THR A 62 8.47 1.90 17.43
C THR A 62 7.68 3.03 18.11
N GLY A 63 6.35 2.95 18.10
CA GLY A 63 5.50 4.10 18.39
C GLY A 63 5.58 5.16 17.28
N PHE A 64 5.09 6.36 17.58
CA PHE A 64 5.10 7.48 16.65
C PHE A 64 5.67 8.74 17.31
N GLY A 65 6.15 9.68 16.50
CA GLY A 65 6.72 10.94 16.96
C GLY A 65 5.76 12.10 16.72
N ILE A 66 5.69 13.03 17.68
CA ILE A 66 4.87 14.24 17.58
C ILE A 66 5.73 15.50 17.57
N LEU A 67 5.43 16.42 16.66
CA LEU A 67 5.75 17.84 16.80
C LEU A 67 4.45 18.59 17.12
N ALA A 68 4.49 19.52 18.06
CA ALA A 68 3.35 20.34 18.43
C ALA A 68 3.77 21.80 18.64
N TYR A 69 2.92 22.68 18.14
CA TYR A 69 3.15 24.12 18.08
C TYR A 69 1.95 24.82 18.71
N TYR A 70 2.21 25.58 19.76
CA TYR A 70 1.21 26.42 20.40
C TYR A 70 1.09 27.73 19.64
N THR A 71 -0.10 28.06 19.15
CA THR A 71 -0.33 29.24 18.29
C THR A 71 -1.07 30.36 19.02
N GLY A 72 -1.26 30.22 20.34
CA GLY A 72 -2.17 31.07 21.10
C GLY A 72 -3.55 31.10 20.43
N GLN A 73 -4.16 32.26 20.31
CA GLN A 73 -5.46 32.39 19.65
C GLN A 73 -5.40 32.39 18.11
N ALA A 74 -4.21 32.47 17.51
CA ALA A 74 -4.06 32.49 16.06
C ALA A 74 -4.31 31.11 15.45
N THR A 75 -4.90 31.09 14.25
CA THR A 75 -4.98 29.89 13.43
C THR A 75 -3.63 29.56 12.80
N TRP A 76 -3.36 28.27 12.58
CA TRP A 76 -2.16 27.79 11.93
C TRP A 76 -1.94 28.46 10.59
N ASN A 77 -0.74 28.99 10.38
CA ASN A 77 -0.34 29.65 9.15
C ASN A 77 0.99 29.08 8.67
N SER A 78 1.08 28.71 7.39
CA SER A 78 2.30 28.21 6.75
C SER A 78 3.39 29.27 6.51
N SER A 79 3.13 30.55 6.84
CA SER A 79 4.05 31.68 6.61
C SER A 79 4.63 32.32 7.89
N SER A 80 4.29 31.82 9.08
CA SER A 80 4.79 32.33 10.38
C SER A 80 6.13 31.70 10.79
N GLY A 81 6.79 32.24 11.83
CA GLY A 81 7.90 31.54 12.48
C GLY A 81 7.41 30.26 13.15
N PHE A 82 8.16 29.17 13.00
CA PHE A 82 7.75 27.82 13.42
C PHE A 82 8.71 27.25 14.45
N ASP A 83 8.49 27.53 15.72
CA ASP A 83 9.22 26.85 16.80
C ASP A 83 8.30 25.80 17.44
N PRO A 84 8.72 24.52 17.53
CA PRO A 84 7.95 23.47 18.20
C PRO A 84 8.04 23.66 19.73
N ASP A 85 7.37 24.71 20.20
CA ASP A 85 7.40 25.22 21.57
C ASP A 85 6.58 24.37 22.57
N PHE A 86 5.75 23.46 22.06
CA PHE A 86 4.93 22.56 22.90
C PHE A 86 5.49 21.13 22.96
N MET A 87 5.81 20.53 21.80
CA MET A 87 6.45 19.21 21.69
C MET A 87 7.40 19.14 20.50
N TRP A 88 8.59 18.58 20.71
CA TRP A 88 9.53 18.23 19.64
C TRP A 88 9.89 16.75 19.68
N ASN A 89 9.65 16.05 18.57
CA ASN A 89 9.86 14.60 18.40
C ASN A 89 9.41 13.78 19.63
N GLN A 90 8.27 14.14 20.21
CA GLN A 90 7.75 13.48 21.41
C GLN A 90 7.34 12.06 21.04
N GLN A 91 8.02 11.06 21.61
CA GLN A 91 7.68 9.67 21.38
C GLN A 91 6.39 9.32 22.11
N VAL A 92 5.46 8.70 21.37
CA VAL A 92 4.23 8.10 21.91
C VAL A 92 4.27 6.59 21.65
N LYS A 93 4.13 5.78 22.70
CA LYS A 93 4.15 4.31 22.63
C LYS A 93 2.84 3.71 23.12
N TYR A 94 2.52 2.53 22.60
CA TYR A 94 1.36 1.77 23.05
C TYR A 94 1.73 0.89 24.25
N GLY A 95 0.92 0.95 25.30
CA GLY A 95 0.93 0.00 26.41
C GLY A 95 -0.51 -0.46 26.68
N SER A 96 -1.13 0.04 27.75
CA SER A 96 -2.57 -0.09 28.00
C SER A 96 -3.41 0.97 27.26
N GLY A 97 -2.91 1.46 26.12
CA GLY A 97 -3.28 2.73 25.48
C GLY A 97 -2.04 3.55 25.08
N TRP A 98 -2.22 4.63 24.31
CA TRP A 98 -1.13 5.52 23.90
C TRP A 98 -0.64 6.37 25.05
N LYS A 99 0.67 6.34 25.31
CA LYS A 99 1.31 7.05 26.42
C LYS A 99 2.59 7.73 25.97
N TYR A 100 2.95 8.81 26.64
CA TYR A 100 4.19 9.55 26.42
C TYR A 100 4.65 10.23 27.71
N THR A 101 5.92 10.63 27.74
CA THR A 101 6.52 11.36 28.86
C THR A 101 7.47 12.44 28.32
N PRO A 102 7.51 13.64 28.92
CA PRO A 102 6.64 14.12 30.01
C PRO A 102 5.21 14.43 29.54
N VAL A 103 4.22 14.21 30.42
CA VAL A 103 2.81 14.54 30.13
C VAL A 103 2.64 16.05 29.95
N LYS A 104 1.85 16.44 28.95
CA LYS A 104 1.52 17.85 28.65
C LYS A 104 0.03 18.08 28.86
N TYR A 105 -0.34 19.31 29.21
CA TYR A 105 -1.71 19.70 29.52
C TYR A 105 -2.16 20.80 28.56
N TRP A 106 -3.46 20.83 28.26
CA TRP A 106 -4.03 21.89 27.43
C TRP A 106 -3.84 23.28 28.07
N PRO A 107 -3.63 24.33 27.26
CA PRO A 107 -3.59 25.71 27.74
C PRO A 107 -4.95 26.13 28.33
N ASN A 108 -4.91 27.13 29.21
CA ASN A 108 -6.08 27.60 29.96
C ASN A 108 -6.76 28.84 29.42
N THR A 109 -6.08 29.61 28.55
CA THR A 109 -6.73 30.75 27.93
C THR A 109 -7.75 30.23 26.95
N GLU A 110 -8.98 30.73 27.05
CA GLU A 110 -10.01 30.43 26.08
C GLU A 110 -9.55 30.85 24.67
N GLY A 111 -9.83 30.00 23.68
CA GLY A 111 -9.46 30.24 22.29
C GLY A 111 -8.02 29.89 21.92
N ASP A 112 -7.18 29.52 22.89
CA ASP A 112 -5.83 29.01 22.63
C ASP A 112 -5.84 27.70 21.84
N LYS A 113 -4.91 27.60 20.89
CA LYS A 113 -4.82 26.51 19.92
C LYS A 113 -3.44 25.86 19.94
N ILE A 114 -3.43 24.56 19.69
CA ILE A 114 -2.22 23.78 19.42
C ILE A 114 -2.42 23.03 18.10
N SER A 115 -1.40 23.08 17.24
CA SER A 115 -1.34 22.28 16.02
C SER A 115 -0.35 21.14 16.18
N PHE A 116 -0.80 19.91 15.93
CA PHE A 116 -0.04 18.68 16.12
C PHE A 116 0.26 17.99 14.78
N PHE A 117 1.43 17.38 14.71
CA PHE A 117 1.94 16.66 13.54
C PHE A 117 2.52 15.32 14.03
N ALA A 118 1.95 14.19 13.61
CA ALA A 118 2.33 12.83 14.03
C ALA A 118 2.85 11.91 12.90
N TYR A 119 4.06 11.34 13.02
CA TYR A 119 4.67 10.48 12.00
C TYR A 119 5.09 9.12 12.58
N ALA A 120 5.12 8.10 11.73
CA ALA A 120 5.64 6.79 12.10
C ALA A 120 6.41 6.13 10.93
N PRO A 121 7.36 5.22 11.22
CA PRO A 121 7.82 4.81 12.56
C PRO A 121 8.58 5.92 13.29
N TYR A 122 8.56 5.92 14.63
CA TYR A 122 9.34 6.87 15.42
C TYR A 122 10.84 6.75 15.13
N SER A 123 11.49 7.88 14.81
CA SER A 123 12.94 7.96 14.63
C SER A 123 13.60 8.51 15.90
N THR A 124 14.37 7.65 16.57
CA THR A 124 15.11 7.97 17.79
C THR A 124 16.29 8.90 17.51
N THR A 125 17.03 8.66 16.42
CA THR A 125 18.25 9.40 16.10
C THR A 125 17.97 10.44 15.03
N GLN A 126 18.20 11.72 15.34
CA GLN A 126 17.92 12.88 14.47
C GLN A 126 19.19 13.55 13.93
N THR A 127 20.35 12.89 14.06
CA THR A 127 21.64 13.42 13.61
C THR A 127 21.91 13.05 12.16
N SER A 128 22.38 14.02 11.37
CA SER A 128 22.84 13.81 10.00
C SER A 128 23.77 12.59 9.91
N SER A 129 23.47 11.62 9.03
CA SER A 129 24.22 10.38 8.72
C SER A 129 23.97 9.14 9.60
N SER A 130 23.13 9.21 10.62
CA SER A 130 22.76 8.06 11.47
C SER A 130 21.27 8.04 11.81
N GLU A 131 20.45 8.64 10.95
CA GLU A 131 19.02 8.76 11.19
C GLU A 131 18.36 7.38 11.20
N THR A 132 17.64 7.09 12.28
CA THR A 132 16.86 5.86 12.35
C THR A 132 15.79 5.90 11.27
N TYR A 133 15.67 4.82 10.50
CA TYR A 133 14.71 4.70 9.39
C TYR A 133 14.90 5.72 8.26
N GLY A 134 16.00 6.49 8.25
CA GLY A 134 16.22 7.55 7.27
C GLY A 134 15.28 8.75 7.45
N ILE A 135 14.68 8.91 8.64
CA ILE A 135 13.73 9.97 8.93
C ILE A 135 14.42 11.06 9.76
N LYS A 136 14.47 12.28 9.21
CA LYS A 136 15.05 13.45 9.84
C LYS A 136 14.03 14.58 9.97
N LEU A 137 13.93 15.15 11.17
CA LEU A 137 13.12 16.31 11.49
C LEU A 137 13.97 17.59 11.50
N PRO A 138 13.33 18.79 11.41
CA PRO A 138 13.98 20.04 11.75
C PRO A 138 14.60 20.01 13.15
N ALA A 139 15.71 20.74 13.32
CA ALA A 139 16.31 20.92 14.63
C ALA A 139 15.30 21.57 15.59
N ALA A 140 15.34 21.20 16.87
CA ALA A 140 14.36 21.66 17.86
C ALA A 140 14.29 23.18 18.00
N ALA A 141 15.41 23.88 17.82
CA ALA A 141 15.51 25.34 17.90
C ALA A 141 15.37 26.05 16.52
N ALA A 142 15.00 25.32 15.47
CA ALA A 142 14.83 25.91 14.15
C ALA A 142 13.43 26.51 14.00
N THR A 143 13.37 27.77 13.58
CA THR A 143 12.15 28.54 13.26
C THR A 143 11.59 28.18 11.87
N THR A 144 11.45 26.88 11.59
CA THR A 144 11.14 26.37 10.24
C THR A 144 9.92 25.46 10.23
N LYS A 145 9.18 25.48 9.11
CA LYS A 145 7.95 24.67 8.94
C LYS A 145 8.18 23.20 9.32
N PRO A 146 7.18 22.50 9.87
CA PRO A 146 7.31 21.08 10.17
C PRO A 146 7.54 20.32 8.86
N THR A 147 8.73 19.72 8.75
CA THR A 147 9.10 18.90 7.59
C THR A 147 9.61 17.54 8.03
N ILE A 148 9.63 16.60 7.09
CA ILE A 148 10.34 15.34 7.23
C ILE A 148 11.29 15.22 6.03
N THR A 149 12.59 15.24 6.27
CA THR A 149 13.55 14.79 5.25
C THR A 149 13.67 13.27 5.36
N PHE A 150 13.34 12.58 4.27
CA PHE A 150 13.36 11.12 4.19
C PHE A 150 14.46 10.66 3.26
N LYS A 151 15.34 9.77 3.75
CA LYS A 151 16.36 9.05 2.99
C LYS A 151 15.93 7.60 2.78
N LEU A 152 15.89 7.16 1.53
CA LEU A 152 15.67 5.77 1.16
C LEU A 152 16.78 4.88 1.73
N GLN A 153 16.39 3.72 2.27
CA GLN A 153 17.33 2.75 2.83
C GLN A 153 18.21 2.13 1.74
N GLU A 154 19.50 1.95 2.03
CA GLU A 154 20.45 1.38 1.07
C GLU A 154 20.22 -0.12 0.86
N ASP A 155 19.81 -0.83 1.91
CA ASP A 155 19.36 -2.23 1.80
C ASP A 155 17.85 -2.27 1.52
N PRO A 156 17.40 -2.88 0.40
CA PRO A 156 15.99 -2.95 0.06
C PRO A 156 15.15 -3.74 1.06
N THR A 157 15.76 -4.63 1.85
CA THR A 157 15.06 -5.41 2.89
C THR A 157 14.71 -4.58 4.12
N ASN A 158 15.35 -3.42 4.27
CA ASN A 158 15.14 -2.50 5.39
C ASN A 158 14.25 -1.31 5.01
N MET A 159 13.70 -1.26 3.80
CA MET A 159 12.87 -0.12 3.37
C MET A 159 11.73 0.15 4.35
N VAL A 160 11.46 1.44 4.53
CA VAL A 160 10.54 1.94 5.53
C VAL A 160 9.31 2.49 4.85
N ASP A 161 8.15 2.05 5.31
CA ASP A 161 6.87 2.65 4.97
C ASP A 161 6.59 3.85 5.90
N LEU A 162 6.90 5.05 5.41
CA LEU A 162 6.69 6.30 6.13
C LEU A 162 5.23 6.75 6.06
N VAL A 163 4.61 6.94 7.21
CA VAL A 163 3.27 7.50 7.36
C VAL A 163 3.29 8.80 8.16
N ALA A 164 2.42 9.75 7.81
CA ALA A 164 2.29 10.99 8.55
C ALA A 164 0.87 11.58 8.47
N GLY A 165 0.51 12.38 9.48
CA GLY A 165 -0.76 13.09 9.55
C GLY A 165 -0.67 14.31 10.48
N PHE A 166 -1.69 15.16 10.47
CA PHE A 166 -1.72 16.37 11.28
C PHE A 166 -3.13 16.66 11.80
N GLN A 167 -3.20 17.40 12.90
CA GLN A 167 -4.41 17.99 13.47
C GLN A 167 -4.09 19.43 13.82
N LYS A 168 -4.60 20.38 13.04
CA LYS A 168 -4.33 21.81 13.23
C LYS A 168 -5.41 22.43 14.12
N ASP A 169 -5.05 23.53 14.77
CA ASP A 169 -5.99 24.43 15.45
C ASP A 169 -6.87 23.76 16.52
N GLN A 170 -6.30 22.77 17.22
CA GLN A 170 -7.01 22.06 18.27
C GLN A 170 -7.06 22.91 19.53
N GLN A 171 -8.25 23.02 20.13
CA GLN A 171 -8.47 23.70 21.40
C GLN A 171 -8.59 22.70 22.54
N LYS A 172 -8.60 23.21 23.78
CA LYS A 172 -8.79 22.41 25.01
C LYS A 172 -9.95 21.42 24.86
N GLN A 173 -9.67 20.14 25.07
CA GLN A 173 -10.64 19.06 24.99
C GLN A 173 -10.27 17.91 25.93
N THR A 174 -11.25 17.11 26.33
CA THR A 174 -11.05 15.92 27.18
C THR A 174 -10.84 14.65 26.37
N THR A 175 -11.16 14.68 25.07
CA THR A 175 -10.92 13.59 24.13
C THR A 175 -9.49 13.60 23.60
N ALA A 176 -8.99 12.42 23.23
CA ALA A 176 -7.68 12.29 22.60
C ALA A 176 -7.66 12.96 21.22
N VAL A 177 -6.52 13.57 20.86
CA VAL A 177 -6.27 14.07 19.51
C VAL A 177 -6.05 12.85 18.59
N ALA A 178 -7.01 12.59 17.71
CA ALA A 178 -6.99 11.45 16.80
C ALA A 178 -6.33 11.81 15.46
N PHE A 179 -5.29 11.09 15.05
CA PHE A 179 -4.67 11.27 13.74
C PHE A 179 -5.13 10.22 12.73
N THR A 180 -5.38 10.65 11.50
CA THR A 180 -5.35 9.75 10.33
C THR A 180 -3.99 9.88 9.67
N LEU A 181 -3.17 8.81 9.71
CA LEU A 181 -1.85 8.81 9.10
C LEU A 181 -1.93 8.21 7.69
N GLY A 182 -1.47 8.97 6.70
CA GLY A 182 -1.41 8.52 5.31
C GLY A 182 0.00 8.07 4.91
N HIS A 183 0.09 7.06 4.06
CA HIS A 183 1.35 6.63 3.44
C HIS A 183 1.92 7.72 2.53
N LEU A 184 3.20 8.03 2.69
CA LEU A 184 3.85 9.10 1.94
C LEU A 184 4.61 8.62 0.70
N LEU A 185 4.86 7.32 0.57
CA LEU A 185 5.69 6.75 -0.50
C LEU A 185 4.84 6.15 -1.63
N SER A 186 5.46 5.39 -2.54
CA SER A 186 4.83 4.45 -3.50
C SER A 186 5.22 3.01 -3.14
N ARG A 187 4.25 2.10 -2.97
CA ARG A 187 4.52 0.69 -2.68
C ARG A 187 4.66 -0.06 -3.99
N VAL A 188 5.70 -0.86 -4.13
CA VAL A 188 6.00 -1.55 -5.39
C VAL A 188 6.24 -3.04 -5.17
N GLU A 189 5.64 -3.84 -6.04
CA GLU A 189 5.88 -5.27 -6.23
C GLU A 189 6.15 -5.56 -7.73
N PHE A 190 6.95 -6.59 -8.01
CA PHE A 190 7.18 -7.08 -9.37
C PHE A 190 6.71 -8.53 -9.52
N LYS A 191 6.08 -8.80 -10.66
CA LYS A 191 5.76 -10.13 -11.19
C LYS A 191 6.34 -10.29 -12.59
N ALA A 192 6.48 -11.51 -13.05
CA ALA A 192 6.86 -11.81 -14.42
C ALA A 192 5.95 -12.88 -15.04
N LYS A 193 5.84 -12.87 -16.37
CA LYS A 193 5.27 -13.95 -17.17
C LYS A 193 5.98 -14.02 -18.51
N LEU A 194 5.82 -15.15 -19.21
CA LEU A 194 6.23 -15.27 -20.61
C LEU A 194 5.20 -14.64 -21.53
N ASP A 195 5.64 -14.13 -22.68
CA ASP A 195 4.76 -13.62 -23.74
C ASP A 195 4.01 -14.74 -24.47
N ALA A 196 4.62 -15.91 -24.57
CA ALA A 196 4.07 -17.15 -25.08
C ALA A 196 4.50 -18.33 -24.20
N ALA A 197 3.60 -19.32 -24.07
CA ALA A 197 3.87 -20.50 -23.26
C ALA A 197 4.93 -21.40 -23.93
N LEU A 198 5.91 -21.90 -23.15
CA LEU A 198 6.99 -22.80 -23.58
C LEU A 198 6.65 -24.29 -23.34
N THR A 199 5.36 -24.63 -23.40
CA THR A 199 4.84 -25.95 -22.99
C THR A 199 5.15 -27.11 -23.95
N SER A 200 5.69 -26.83 -25.14
CA SER A 200 5.91 -27.87 -26.16
C SER A 200 7.16 -28.71 -25.93
N THR A 201 8.17 -28.19 -25.20
CA THR A 201 9.44 -28.91 -24.99
C THR A 201 9.72 -29.25 -23.53
N ASN A 202 9.16 -28.55 -22.53
CA ASN A 202 9.52 -28.65 -21.10
C ASN A 202 11.03 -28.51 -20.79
N GLU A 203 11.87 -28.32 -21.81
CA GLU A 203 13.33 -28.29 -21.73
C GLU A 203 13.85 -26.85 -21.68
N THR A 204 13.09 -25.88 -22.21
CA THR A 204 13.48 -24.45 -22.21
C THR A 204 12.83 -23.70 -21.06
N HIS A 205 13.66 -23.01 -20.29
CA HIS A 205 13.29 -22.28 -19.08
C HIS A 205 13.85 -20.87 -19.11
N VAL A 206 13.14 -19.94 -18.47
CA VAL A 206 13.59 -18.55 -18.30
C VAL A 206 13.75 -18.25 -16.81
N PHE A 207 14.94 -17.81 -16.45
CA PHE A 207 15.35 -17.55 -15.07
C PHE A 207 15.75 -16.08 -14.90
N ILE A 208 15.02 -15.32 -14.10
CA ILE A 208 15.43 -13.96 -13.74
C ILE A 208 16.50 -14.07 -12.65
N THR A 209 17.71 -13.60 -12.95
CA THR A 209 18.89 -13.74 -12.08
C THR A 209 19.17 -12.47 -11.25
N GLY A 210 18.62 -11.33 -11.66
CA GLY A 210 18.73 -10.10 -10.89
C GLY A 210 17.96 -8.93 -11.46
N MET A 211 17.70 -7.93 -10.60
CA MET A 211 17.04 -6.70 -10.98
C MET A 211 17.62 -5.50 -10.24
N ARG A 212 17.55 -4.32 -10.88
CA ARG A 212 17.97 -3.04 -10.30
C ARG A 212 17.20 -1.87 -10.87
N ILE A 213 16.92 -0.88 -10.02
CA ILE A 213 16.35 0.41 -10.45
C ILE A 213 17.51 1.33 -10.82
N LEU A 214 17.46 1.94 -12.00
CA LEU A 214 18.58 2.72 -12.54
C LEU A 214 18.63 4.14 -11.95
N GLY A 215 19.78 4.47 -11.36
CA GLY A 215 20.18 5.82 -10.99
C GLY A 215 20.74 6.62 -12.17
N THR A 216 21.39 7.74 -11.90
CA THR A 216 21.90 8.64 -12.94
C THR A 216 23.19 8.17 -13.62
N ALA A 217 24.04 7.42 -12.91
CA ALA A 217 25.30 6.89 -13.39
C ALA A 217 25.17 5.45 -13.89
N SER A 218 25.98 5.10 -14.88
CA SER A 218 26.23 3.70 -15.25
C SER A 218 27.31 3.11 -14.35
N ASN A 219 27.22 1.80 -14.12
CA ASN A 219 28.20 1.04 -13.37
C ASN A 219 29.17 0.24 -14.28
N GLY A 220 29.48 0.75 -15.48
CA GLY A 220 30.53 0.22 -16.36
C GLY A 220 30.02 -0.53 -17.59
N THR A 221 30.85 -1.44 -18.12
CA THR A 221 30.58 -2.25 -19.31
C THR A 221 30.49 -3.74 -18.95
N GLY A 222 29.49 -4.45 -19.48
CA GLY A 222 29.27 -5.88 -19.21
C GLY A 222 27.80 -6.24 -19.02
N LYS A 223 27.49 -7.54 -18.93
CA LYS A 223 26.10 -8.03 -18.81
C LYS A 223 25.40 -7.57 -17.52
N ASP A 224 26.13 -7.54 -16.40
CA ASP A 224 25.58 -7.12 -15.10
C ASP A 224 25.74 -5.60 -14.89
N ALA A 225 26.32 -4.90 -15.87
CA ALA A 225 26.54 -3.47 -15.79
C ALA A 225 25.23 -2.71 -16.02
N SER A 226 24.94 -1.79 -15.11
CA SER A 226 23.74 -0.98 -15.17
C SER A 226 23.78 0.01 -16.31
N GLY A 227 22.68 0.05 -17.09
CA GLY A 227 22.46 1.07 -18.11
C GLY A 227 22.44 2.49 -17.52
N VAL A 228 22.75 3.48 -18.35
CA VAL A 228 22.67 4.91 -17.96
C VAL A 228 21.20 5.35 -17.90
N ASN A 229 20.83 6.09 -16.85
CA ASN A 229 19.59 6.85 -16.80
C ASN A 229 19.82 8.29 -16.27
N SER A 230 20.56 9.10 -17.02
CA SER A 230 21.05 10.42 -16.58
C SER A 230 19.97 11.40 -16.10
N VAL A 231 18.75 11.29 -16.63
CA VAL A 231 17.61 12.15 -16.25
C VAL A 231 16.72 11.52 -15.18
N SER A 232 17.09 10.38 -14.61
CA SER A 232 16.33 9.62 -13.61
C SER A 232 15.71 10.52 -12.53
N LYS A 233 14.47 10.24 -12.18
CA LYS A 233 13.73 10.76 -11.02
C LYS A 233 13.55 9.69 -9.94
N PHE A 234 14.40 8.67 -9.95
CA PHE A 234 14.50 7.77 -8.81
C PHE A 234 15.28 8.45 -7.69
N TYR A 235 14.57 8.89 -6.65
CA TYR A 235 15.14 9.71 -5.58
C TYR A 235 15.66 8.90 -4.40
N SER A 236 16.82 9.29 -3.88
CA SER A 236 17.40 8.78 -2.65
C SER A 236 16.94 9.58 -1.44
N THR A 237 16.69 10.87 -1.61
CA THR A 237 16.25 11.76 -0.53
C THR A 237 15.25 12.79 -1.04
N ALA A 238 14.22 13.07 -0.24
CA ALA A 238 13.28 14.17 -0.48
C ALA A 238 12.78 14.77 0.85
N THR A 239 12.15 15.95 0.78
CA THR A 239 11.57 16.63 1.95
C THR A 239 10.05 16.69 1.80
N TYR A 240 9.35 16.17 2.80
CA TYR A 240 7.90 16.29 2.93
C TYR A 240 7.57 17.55 3.73
N ASP A 241 6.79 18.45 3.13
CA ASP A 241 6.18 19.57 3.86
C ASP A 241 4.91 19.07 4.53
N TRP A 242 5.00 18.90 5.83
CA TRP A 242 3.94 18.32 6.61
C TRP A 242 2.77 19.29 6.80
N SER A 243 3.07 20.59 6.84
CA SER A 243 2.07 21.62 6.95
C SER A 243 1.22 21.72 5.68
N ALA A 244 1.83 21.56 4.51
CA ALA A 244 1.17 21.51 3.21
C ALA A 244 0.55 20.14 2.89
N GLY A 245 1.07 19.08 3.49
CA GLY A 245 0.62 17.71 3.24
C GLY A 245 1.13 17.13 1.92
N THR A 246 2.30 17.58 1.44
CA THR A 246 2.87 17.25 0.11
C THR A 246 4.40 17.07 0.16
N TRP A 247 4.97 16.28 -0.75
CA TRP A 247 6.41 16.35 -1.00
C TRP A 247 6.78 17.71 -1.62
N ASP A 248 7.75 18.39 -1.05
CA ASP A 248 8.22 19.69 -1.51
C ASP A 248 9.36 19.51 -2.51
N TYR A 249 9.01 19.45 -3.79
CA TYR A 249 10.00 19.42 -4.89
C TYR A 249 10.32 20.79 -5.45
N THR A 250 9.63 21.83 -4.97
CA THR A 250 9.73 23.19 -5.53
C THR A 250 10.74 24.04 -4.79
N THR A 251 10.78 23.96 -3.46
CA THR A 251 11.69 24.76 -2.63
C THR A 251 12.93 23.95 -2.24
N VAL A 252 12.81 22.63 -2.12
CA VAL A 252 13.91 21.72 -1.82
C VAL A 252 14.01 20.65 -2.90
N ALA A 253 15.04 20.76 -3.75
CA ALA A 253 15.23 19.76 -4.80
C ALA A 253 15.52 18.36 -4.19
N PRO A 254 14.82 17.30 -4.63
CA PRO A 254 15.12 15.96 -4.19
C PRO A 254 16.48 15.49 -4.73
N THR A 255 17.15 14.63 -3.96
CA THR A 255 18.42 14.02 -4.39
C THR A 255 18.12 12.77 -5.20
N LYS A 256 18.70 12.67 -6.40
CA LYS A 256 18.60 11.49 -7.27
C LYS A 256 19.54 10.39 -6.79
N GLN A 257 19.15 9.14 -6.95
CA GLN A 257 20.06 8.00 -6.82
C GLN A 257 21.14 8.09 -7.90
N SER A 258 22.41 8.06 -7.48
CA SER A 258 23.54 8.11 -8.41
C SER A 258 23.77 6.76 -9.05
N ALA A 259 23.94 5.71 -8.25
CA ALA A 259 24.15 4.35 -8.73
C ALA A 259 22.82 3.62 -8.97
N ALA A 260 22.89 2.53 -9.73
CA ALA A 260 21.78 1.59 -9.78
C ALA A 260 21.56 0.92 -8.41
N TYR A 261 20.30 0.80 -8.03
CA TYR A 261 19.88 0.25 -6.76
C TYR A 261 19.41 -1.19 -6.94
N SER A 262 20.22 -2.13 -6.45
CA SER A 262 19.93 -3.56 -6.54
C SER A 262 18.74 -3.93 -5.66
N ILE A 263 17.79 -4.69 -6.21
CA ILE A 263 16.62 -5.19 -5.47
C ILE A 263 16.70 -6.69 -5.21
N ASN A 264 17.83 -7.33 -5.55
CA ASN A 264 18.01 -8.78 -5.44
C ASN A 264 17.72 -9.35 -4.04
N LYS A 265 18.01 -8.59 -2.97
CA LYS A 265 17.81 -9.08 -1.60
C LYS A 265 16.32 -9.25 -1.23
N VAL A 266 15.41 -8.51 -1.86
CA VAL A 266 13.96 -8.68 -1.68
C VAL A 266 13.35 -9.70 -2.65
N MET A 267 14.07 -10.05 -3.72
CA MET A 267 13.65 -11.08 -4.67
C MET A 267 13.74 -12.49 -4.08
N ASP A 268 12.89 -13.40 -4.53
CA ASP A 268 12.85 -14.81 -4.11
C ASP A 268 13.86 -15.68 -4.88
N LEU A 269 15.09 -15.17 -5.04
CA LEU A 269 16.16 -15.85 -5.78
C LEU A 269 16.57 -17.15 -5.07
N LYS A 270 16.49 -18.26 -5.79
CA LYS A 270 16.81 -19.62 -5.32
C LYS A 270 17.64 -20.34 -6.38
N SER A 271 18.48 -21.28 -5.96
CA SER A 271 19.15 -22.17 -6.91
C SER A 271 18.13 -23.16 -7.47
N PRO A 272 17.94 -23.23 -8.80
CA PRO A 272 17.03 -24.20 -9.40
C PRO A 272 17.50 -25.65 -9.17
N SER A 273 16.54 -26.57 -9.04
CA SER A 273 16.78 -28.01 -9.04
C SER A 273 16.22 -28.63 -10.32
N ASP A 274 16.82 -29.74 -10.74
CA ASP A 274 16.31 -30.57 -11.84
C ASP A 274 16.22 -29.81 -13.18
N LYS A 275 17.25 -29.00 -13.47
CA LYS A 275 17.40 -28.19 -14.70
C LYS A 275 18.72 -28.47 -15.40
N GLY A 276 19.03 -29.75 -15.60
CA GLY A 276 20.25 -30.16 -16.30
C GLY A 276 21.54 -29.61 -15.67
N GLY A 277 21.61 -29.54 -14.33
CA GLY A 277 22.77 -29.01 -13.61
C GLY A 277 22.85 -27.48 -13.50
N TYR A 278 21.90 -26.72 -14.07
CA TYR A 278 21.82 -25.27 -13.87
C TYR A 278 21.45 -24.93 -12.42
N ALA A 279 22.30 -24.15 -11.73
CA ALA A 279 22.18 -23.86 -10.30
C ALA A 279 22.31 -22.35 -9.94
N THR A 280 22.32 -21.47 -10.95
CA THR A 280 22.44 -20.01 -10.72
C THR A 280 21.21 -19.49 -9.98
N SER A 281 21.44 -18.77 -8.88
CA SER A 281 20.37 -18.21 -8.04
C SER A 281 19.46 -17.29 -8.85
N SER A 282 18.18 -17.63 -8.91
CA SER A 282 17.22 -17.01 -9.83
C SER A 282 15.77 -17.24 -9.41
N VAL A 283 14.84 -16.58 -10.10
CA VAL A 283 13.41 -16.90 -10.07
C VAL A 283 13.03 -17.49 -11.43
N GLU A 284 12.51 -18.71 -11.46
CA GLU A 284 11.98 -19.33 -12.68
C GLU A 284 10.62 -18.71 -13.04
N VAL A 285 10.50 -18.20 -14.27
CA VAL A 285 9.22 -17.73 -14.80
C VAL A 285 8.42 -18.94 -15.29
N THR A 286 7.14 -19.05 -14.92
CA THR A 286 6.38 -20.26 -15.24
C THR A 286 6.20 -20.42 -16.75
N GLN A 287 6.42 -21.64 -17.24
CA GLN A 287 6.39 -21.95 -18.68
C GLN A 287 5.00 -21.85 -19.31
N ASP A 288 3.94 -21.92 -18.51
CA ASP A 288 2.55 -21.83 -18.94
C ASP A 288 2.09 -20.38 -19.24
N GLY A 289 2.96 -19.39 -19.04
CA GLY A 289 2.64 -17.97 -19.24
C GLY A 289 1.84 -17.34 -18.10
N ASN A 290 1.67 -18.05 -16.97
CA ASN A 290 1.07 -17.50 -15.77
C ASN A 290 2.01 -16.50 -15.07
N LEU A 291 1.45 -15.75 -14.11
CA LEU A 291 2.19 -14.76 -13.33
C LEU A 291 3.03 -15.43 -12.24
N THR A 292 4.34 -15.26 -12.33
CA THR A 292 5.29 -15.57 -11.26
C THR A 292 5.53 -14.33 -10.39
N LYS A 293 5.38 -14.47 -9.08
CA LYS A 293 5.81 -13.45 -8.11
C LYS A 293 7.33 -13.44 -7.99
N LEU A 294 7.96 -12.25 -8.05
CA LEU A 294 9.42 -12.14 -8.00
C LEU A 294 9.95 -11.85 -6.61
N PHE A 295 9.16 -11.24 -5.73
CA PHE A 295 9.58 -10.89 -4.37
C PHE A 295 9.25 -12.00 -3.37
N LYS A 296 10.04 -12.08 -2.30
CA LYS A 296 9.73 -12.93 -1.15
C LYS A 296 8.35 -12.55 -0.57
N THR A 297 7.71 -13.49 0.10
CA THR A 297 6.44 -13.25 0.78
C THR A 297 6.57 -12.05 1.74
N ASN A 298 5.57 -11.15 1.71
CA ASN A 298 5.52 -9.93 2.52
C ASN A 298 6.69 -8.95 2.34
N GLN A 299 7.45 -9.02 1.24
CA GLN A 299 8.45 -8.02 0.88
C GLN A 299 7.93 -7.08 -0.21
N TYR A 300 8.22 -5.79 -0.04
CA TYR A 300 7.80 -4.70 -0.94
C TYR A 300 8.91 -3.65 -0.98
N LEU A 301 8.93 -2.85 -2.05
CA LEU A 301 9.70 -1.60 -2.06
C LEU A 301 8.79 -0.44 -1.69
N PHE A 302 9.33 0.56 -0.98
CA PHE A 302 8.67 1.81 -0.63
C PHE A 302 9.48 2.98 -1.19
N LEU A 303 9.06 3.49 -2.35
CA LEU A 303 9.85 4.45 -3.13
C LEU A 303 9.33 5.88 -2.94
N ILE A 304 10.23 6.85 -2.93
CA ILE A 304 9.87 8.27 -3.01
C ILE A 304 9.23 8.50 -4.40
N PRO A 305 8.01 9.07 -4.48
CA PRO A 305 7.35 9.27 -5.77
C PRO A 305 8.13 10.29 -6.64
N PRO A 306 8.11 10.18 -7.98
CA PRO A 306 8.78 11.17 -8.85
C PRO A 306 8.12 12.56 -8.85
N ALA A 307 6.86 12.64 -8.42
CA ALA A 307 6.06 13.85 -8.30
C ALA A 307 4.98 13.66 -7.21
N ASP A 308 4.59 14.75 -6.53
CA ASP A 308 3.60 14.68 -5.46
C ASP A 308 2.17 14.68 -6.02
N ASN A 309 1.72 13.51 -6.45
CA ASN A 309 0.35 13.31 -6.92
C ASN A 309 -0.25 12.09 -6.23
N THR A 310 -1.52 12.21 -5.83
CA THR A 310 -2.28 11.14 -5.18
C THR A 310 -3.50 10.72 -6.00
N ASP A 311 -3.95 11.53 -6.95
CA ASP A 311 -5.08 11.21 -7.83
C ASP A 311 -4.64 10.28 -8.96
N LEU A 312 -5.34 9.15 -9.15
CA LEU A 312 -5.07 8.20 -10.23
C LEU A 312 -5.50 8.73 -11.60
N THR A 313 -6.44 9.68 -11.65
CA THR A 313 -7.05 10.20 -12.88
C THR A 313 -6.34 11.43 -13.45
N SER A 314 -5.59 12.18 -12.63
CA SER A 314 -4.76 13.30 -13.08
C SER A 314 -3.39 12.82 -13.63
N GLY A 315 -2.74 13.66 -14.44
CA GLY A 315 -1.31 13.50 -14.71
C GLY A 315 -0.48 13.54 -13.42
N GLY A 316 0.69 12.88 -13.40
CA GLY A 316 1.56 12.82 -12.22
C GLY A 316 2.34 11.51 -12.09
N GLY A 317 3.15 11.42 -11.04
CA GLY A 317 4.08 10.28 -10.86
C GLY A 317 5.17 10.29 -11.93
N ILE A 318 5.39 9.16 -12.60
CA ILE A 318 6.26 9.06 -13.79
C ILE A 318 5.62 9.85 -14.93
N THR A 319 6.30 10.86 -15.46
CA THR A 319 5.81 11.68 -16.58
C THR A 319 6.58 11.45 -17.88
N ALA A 320 7.74 10.78 -17.82
CA ALA A 320 8.52 10.38 -18.98
C ALA A 320 9.06 8.96 -18.83
N ALA A 321 9.24 8.25 -19.95
CA ALA A 321 9.81 6.89 -19.96
C ALA A 321 11.25 6.83 -19.39
N THR A 322 11.93 7.97 -19.29
CA THR A 322 13.26 8.07 -18.69
C THR A 322 13.23 8.38 -17.18
N ASP A 323 12.07 8.69 -16.60
CA ASP A 323 12.01 9.09 -15.18
C ASP A 323 12.42 7.93 -14.28
N VAL A 324 11.87 6.73 -14.48
CA VAL A 324 12.28 5.54 -13.70
C VAL A 324 12.40 4.35 -14.64
N ARG A 325 13.59 3.73 -14.64
CA ARG A 325 13.92 2.56 -15.44
C ARG A 325 14.42 1.44 -14.55
N VAL A 326 14.13 0.21 -14.94
CA VAL A 326 14.59 -1.01 -14.28
C VAL A 326 15.40 -1.81 -15.29
N GLN A 327 16.52 -2.37 -14.85
CA GLN A 327 17.24 -3.38 -15.61
C GLN A 327 16.97 -4.74 -15.00
N VAL A 328 16.69 -5.72 -15.86
CA VAL A 328 16.39 -7.10 -15.52
C VAL A 328 17.41 -7.99 -16.21
N ASP A 329 18.13 -8.79 -15.44
CA ASP A 329 19.04 -9.81 -15.96
C ASP A 329 18.33 -11.16 -15.92
N TYR A 330 18.45 -11.92 -17.00
CA TYR A 330 17.84 -13.24 -17.08
C TYR A 330 18.67 -14.19 -17.95
N ASP A 331 18.53 -15.47 -17.65
CA ASP A 331 19.09 -16.58 -18.40
C ASP A 331 17.96 -17.34 -19.11
N ILE A 332 18.16 -17.67 -20.38
CA ILE A 332 17.39 -18.67 -21.11
C ILE A 332 18.20 -19.95 -21.09
N VAL A 333 17.64 -21.00 -20.48
CA VAL A 333 18.31 -22.28 -20.27
C VAL A 333 17.54 -23.36 -21.00
N THR A 334 18.21 -24.12 -21.87
CA THR A 334 17.63 -25.31 -22.48
C THR A 334 18.35 -26.55 -21.95
N VAL A 335 17.63 -27.40 -21.24
CA VAL A 335 18.12 -28.68 -20.70
C VAL A 335 18.41 -29.62 -21.86
N ASP A 336 19.63 -30.13 -21.92
CA ASP A 336 20.07 -31.08 -22.95
C ASP A 336 21.11 -32.04 -22.34
N ASN A 337 20.69 -33.28 -22.13
CA ASN A 337 21.52 -34.33 -21.53
C ASN A 337 22.68 -34.79 -22.43
N LYS A 338 22.71 -34.37 -23.70
CA LYS A 338 23.83 -34.62 -24.62
C LYS A 338 24.99 -33.66 -24.41
N LEU A 339 24.75 -32.53 -23.73
CA LEU A 339 25.79 -31.58 -23.36
C LEU A 339 26.47 -32.03 -22.06
N THR A 340 27.79 -31.88 -21.97
CA THR A 340 28.56 -32.20 -20.76
C THR A 340 28.05 -31.47 -19.52
N ALA A 341 27.57 -30.25 -19.68
CA ALA A 341 27.01 -29.44 -18.60
C ALA A 341 25.54 -29.79 -18.27
N GLY A 342 24.87 -30.61 -19.09
CA GLY A 342 23.45 -30.97 -18.98
C GLY A 342 22.47 -29.91 -19.49
N HIS A 343 22.95 -28.74 -19.92
CA HIS A 343 22.15 -27.65 -20.45
C HIS A 343 22.98 -26.72 -21.35
N SER A 344 22.28 -25.97 -22.20
CA SER A 344 22.78 -24.76 -22.85
C SER A 344 22.20 -23.52 -22.16
N LYS A 345 22.92 -22.40 -22.23
CA LYS A 345 22.53 -21.16 -21.58
C LYS A 345 22.86 -19.94 -22.43
N THR A 346 21.91 -19.02 -22.51
CA THR A 346 22.11 -17.66 -23.02
C THR A 346 21.74 -16.66 -21.92
N SER A 347 22.67 -15.79 -21.55
CA SER A 347 22.44 -14.72 -20.57
C SER A 347 22.23 -13.39 -21.29
N THR A 348 21.25 -12.61 -20.84
CA THR A 348 20.97 -11.29 -21.39
C THR A 348 20.37 -10.36 -20.33
N SER A 349 20.28 -9.07 -20.67
CA SER A 349 19.72 -8.04 -19.82
C SER A 349 18.83 -7.11 -20.63
N ALA A 350 17.70 -6.72 -20.05
CA ALA A 350 16.77 -5.76 -20.63
C ALA A 350 16.64 -4.53 -19.74
N THR A 351 16.75 -3.35 -20.33
CA THR A 351 16.41 -2.08 -19.66
C THR A 351 15.01 -1.67 -20.08
N ILE A 352 14.11 -1.61 -19.10
CA ILE A 352 12.70 -1.26 -19.30
C ILE A 352 12.36 0.04 -18.59
N SER A 353 11.43 0.79 -19.17
CA SER A 353 10.88 2.00 -18.57
C SER A 353 9.62 1.64 -17.80
N LEU A 354 9.51 2.06 -16.54
CA LEU A 354 8.27 1.87 -15.82
C LEU A 354 7.15 2.72 -16.45
N PRO A 355 5.89 2.22 -16.48
CA PRO A 355 4.77 2.92 -17.13
C PRO A 355 4.55 4.35 -16.63
N ILE A 356 4.31 5.27 -17.57
CA ILE A 356 3.91 6.67 -17.30
C ILE A 356 2.59 6.67 -16.50
N GLY A 357 2.46 7.61 -15.56
CA GLY A 357 1.30 7.73 -14.67
C GLY A 357 1.36 6.85 -13.42
N THR A 358 2.44 6.07 -13.24
CA THR A 358 2.65 5.23 -12.04
C THR A 358 3.60 5.88 -11.04
N LEU A 359 3.84 5.23 -9.89
CA LEU A 359 4.57 5.77 -8.72
C LEU A 359 4.00 7.09 -8.17
N LYS A 360 2.67 7.15 -8.06
CA LYS A 360 1.97 8.22 -7.35
C LYS A 360 2.00 7.97 -5.84
N ARG A 361 2.07 9.04 -5.05
CA ARG A 361 2.07 8.99 -3.58
C ARG A 361 0.84 8.24 -3.08
N SER A 362 1.02 7.43 -2.03
CA SER A 362 -0.04 6.69 -1.35
C SER A 362 -0.76 5.70 -2.27
N LYS A 363 -0.06 5.16 -3.28
CA LYS A 363 -0.55 4.09 -4.15
C LYS A 363 0.36 2.86 -4.10
N ALA A 364 -0.25 1.71 -4.34
CA ALA A 364 0.45 0.46 -4.48
C ALA A 364 0.41 0.00 -5.94
N TYR A 365 1.57 -0.40 -6.46
CA TYR A 365 1.76 -0.84 -7.82
C TYR A 365 2.29 -2.27 -7.87
N GLU A 366 1.68 -3.08 -8.72
CA GLU A 366 2.23 -4.36 -9.15
C GLU A 366 2.64 -4.25 -10.62
N TYR A 367 3.94 -4.26 -10.87
CA TYR A 367 4.49 -4.25 -12.21
C TYR A 367 4.64 -5.67 -12.73
N ILE A 368 4.11 -5.92 -13.93
CA ILE A 368 4.16 -7.21 -14.60
C ILE A 368 5.15 -7.12 -15.76
N LEU A 369 6.27 -7.81 -15.60
CA LEU A 369 7.24 -8.05 -16.66
C LEU A 369 6.70 -9.13 -17.60
N THR A 370 6.64 -8.84 -18.89
CA THR A 370 6.34 -9.84 -19.91
C THR A 370 7.63 -10.09 -20.68
N ILE A 371 8.21 -11.28 -20.49
CA ILE A 371 9.48 -11.66 -21.11
C ILE A 371 9.19 -12.48 -22.35
N GLY A 372 9.56 -11.95 -23.51
CA GLY A 372 9.58 -12.67 -24.76
C GLY A 372 10.98 -13.11 -25.17
N LEU A 373 11.03 -13.98 -26.18
CA LEU A 373 12.30 -14.43 -26.78
C LEU A 373 13.03 -13.30 -27.54
N GLU A 374 12.30 -12.25 -27.95
CA GLU A 374 12.84 -11.09 -28.69
C GLU A 374 12.79 -9.76 -27.90
N GLU A 375 11.79 -9.58 -27.02
CA GLU A 375 11.56 -8.30 -26.33
C GLU A 375 11.04 -8.51 -24.89
N VAL A 376 11.39 -7.59 -23.98
CA VAL A 376 10.81 -7.54 -22.61
C VAL A 376 9.94 -6.29 -22.46
N LYS A 377 8.68 -6.49 -22.09
CA LYS A 377 7.67 -5.42 -21.87
C LYS A 377 7.30 -5.33 -20.40
N VAL A 378 6.77 -4.18 -19.98
CA VAL A 378 6.27 -3.98 -18.61
C VAL A 378 4.91 -3.30 -18.63
N SER A 379 4.00 -3.80 -17.79
CA SER A 379 2.70 -3.19 -17.50
C SER A 379 2.54 -3.04 -15.99
N ALA A 380 1.51 -2.30 -15.54
CA ALA A 380 1.26 -2.06 -14.12
C ALA A 380 -0.21 -2.21 -13.78
N THR A 381 -0.49 -2.75 -12.61
CA THR A 381 -1.79 -2.62 -11.94
C THR A 381 -1.62 -1.73 -10.70
N VAL A 382 -2.66 -0.98 -10.34
CA VAL A 382 -2.60 0.00 -9.24
C VAL A 382 -3.81 -0.15 -8.33
N SER A 383 -3.58 -0.01 -7.02
CA SER A 383 -4.63 0.13 -6.03
C SER A 383 -4.32 1.30 -5.09
N ASP A 384 -5.34 1.77 -4.38
CA ASP A 384 -5.14 2.62 -3.23
C ASP A 384 -4.34 1.88 -2.16
N TRP A 385 -3.45 2.57 -1.47
CA TRP A 385 -2.62 1.93 -0.45
C TRP A 385 -3.42 1.48 0.77
N ALA A 386 -4.44 2.24 1.16
CA ALA A 386 -5.30 1.95 2.31
C ALA A 386 -6.19 0.71 2.12
N ASN A 387 -6.31 0.19 0.88
CA ASN A 387 -7.17 -0.95 0.55
C ASN A 387 -6.36 -2.05 -0.15
N ALA A 388 -6.22 -3.19 0.50
CA ALA A 388 -5.89 -4.45 -0.17
C ALA A 388 -6.69 -5.62 0.43
N ASP A 389 -8.01 -5.46 0.53
CA ASP A 389 -9.00 -6.10 -0.36
C ASP A 389 -10.42 -5.92 0.19
N GLN A 390 -11.16 -5.00 -0.42
CA GLN A 390 -12.49 -5.27 -0.99
C GLN A 390 -12.58 -4.33 -2.19
N VAL A 391 -12.46 -4.87 -3.41
CA VAL A 391 -13.05 -4.18 -4.55
C VAL A 391 -14.54 -4.22 -4.26
N TYR A 392 -15.14 -3.08 -3.89
CA TYR A 392 -16.59 -2.94 -4.01
C TYR A 392 -16.87 -2.95 -5.51
N ILE A 393 -16.98 -4.16 -6.07
CA ILE A 393 -17.64 -4.36 -7.34
C ILE A 393 -19.11 -4.23 -6.97
N PRO A 394 -19.78 -3.13 -7.35
CA PRO A 394 -21.17 -2.99 -6.99
C PRO A 394 -21.91 -4.19 -7.56
N SER A 395 -22.57 -4.89 -6.65
CA SER A 395 -23.17 -6.17 -6.98
C SER A 395 -24.56 -6.30 -6.38
N VAL A 396 -25.39 -7.05 -7.08
CA VAL A 396 -26.74 -7.38 -6.65
C VAL A 396 -26.84 -8.89 -6.62
N ASP A 397 -27.26 -9.42 -5.47
CA ASP A 397 -27.52 -10.84 -5.29
C ASP A 397 -28.98 -11.14 -5.68
N VAL A 398 -29.16 -12.02 -6.66
CA VAL A 398 -30.46 -12.58 -7.02
C VAL A 398 -30.64 -13.89 -6.27
N THR A 399 -31.42 -13.84 -5.20
CA THR A 399 -31.74 -15.00 -4.34
C THR A 399 -32.90 -15.83 -4.88
N GLU A 400 -33.71 -15.26 -5.76
CA GLU A 400 -34.78 -15.94 -6.50
C GLU A 400 -34.25 -16.80 -7.64
N VAL A 401 -35.14 -17.51 -8.35
CA VAL A 401 -34.80 -18.31 -9.53
C VAL A 401 -34.09 -17.43 -10.57
N ALA A 402 -32.95 -17.91 -11.08
CA ALA A 402 -32.22 -17.24 -12.14
C ALA A 402 -33.08 -17.18 -13.42
N SER A 403 -33.43 -15.98 -13.83
CA SER A 403 -34.28 -15.70 -14.99
C SER A 403 -33.90 -14.38 -15.65
N ALA A 404 -34.28 -14.19 -16.92
CA ALA A 404 -34.05 -12.95 -17.64
C ALA A 404 -34.71 -11.73 -16.94
N THR A 405 -35.89 -11.92 -16.34
CA THR A 405 -36.62 -10.90 -15.57
C THR A 405 -35.84 -10.47 -14.33
N ASN A 406 -35.32 -11.43 -13.58
CA ASN A 406 -34.58 -11.16 -12.34
C ASN A 406 -33.19 -10.58 -12.64
N ALA A 407 -32.57 -10.99 -13.74
CA ALA A 407 -31.38 -10.33 -14.27
C ALA A 407 -31.65 -8.85 -14.59
N GLY A 408 -32.78 -8.57 -15.26
CA GLY A 408 -33.17 -7.21 -15.64
C GLY A 408 -33.42 -6.29 -14.44
N SER A 409 -34.07 -6.82 -13.40
CA SER A 409 -34.30 -6.10 -12.14
C SER A 409 -32.98 -5.79 -11.43
N ALA A 410 -32.07 -6.76 -11.33
CA ALA A 410 -30.76 -6.58 -10.73
C ALA A 410 -29.92 -5.52 -11.48
N ILE A 411 -29.89 -5.57 -12.82
CA ILE A 411 -29.19 -4.56 -13.64
C ILE A 411 -29.79 -3.16 -13.44
N THR A 412 -31.11 -3.06 -13.29
CA THR A 412 -31.78 -1.78 -13.01
C THR A 412 -31.36 -1.22 -11.65
N SER A 413 -31.21 -2.06 -10.63
CA SER A 413 -30.63 -1.64 -9.34
C SER A 413 -29.17 -1.18 -9.48
N LEU A 414 -28.36 -1.91 -10.26
CA LEU A 414 -26.97 -1.52 -10.56
C LEU A 414 -26.89 -0.18 -11.31
N ASN A 415 -27.86 0.14 -12.17
CA ASN A 415 -27.95 1.43 -12.85
C ASN A 415 -28.10 2.60 -11.88
N THR A 416 -28.93 2.44 -10.84
CA THR A 416 -29.05 3.45 -9.77
C THR A 416 -27.71 3.62 -9.05
N ILE A 417 -27.02 2.51 -8.75
CA ILE A 417 -25.72 2.53 -8.10
C ILE A 417 -24.65 3.21 -8.97
N LYS A 418 -24.63 2.93 -10.28
CA LYS A 418 -23.76 3.60 -11.26
C LYS A 418 -24.02 5.11 -11.32
N GLY A 419 -25.28 5.53 -11.24
CA GLY A 419 -25.66 6.96 -11.20
C GLY A 419 -25.01 7.69 -10.03
N SER A 420 -24.96 7.06 -8.85
CA SER A 420 -24.27 7.59 -7.67
C SER A 420 -22.74 7.40 -7.69
N ASN A 421 -22.22 6.49 -8.52
CA ASN A 421 -20.80 6.10 -8.58
C ASN A 421 -20.28 6.11 -10.03
N GLN A 422 -20.16 7.30 -10.62
CA GLN A 422 -19.94 7.47 -12.07
C GLN A 422 -18.60 6.89 -12.59
N ASN A 423 -17.63 6.66 -11.70
CA ASN A 423 -16.30 6.16 -12.02
C ASN A 423 -16.17 4.63 -11.97
N CYS A 424 -17.18 3.91 -11.46
CA CYS A 424 -17.20 2.45 -11.49
C CYS A 424 -17.52 1.96 -12.90
N ASN A 425 -16.71 1.06 -13.45
CA ASN A 425 -16.83 0.54 -14.82
C ASN A 425 -17.04 -0.98 -14.89
N TYR A 426 -17.12 -1.66 -13.75
CA TYR A 426 -17.36 -3.11 -13.66
C TYR A 426 -18.36 -3.41 -12.54
N PHE A 427 -19.36 -4.25 -12.84
CA PHE A 427 -20.49 -4.55 -11.97
C PHE A 427 -20.84 -6.04 -12.07
N VAL A 428 -21.43 -6.61 -11.01
CA VAL A 428 -21.74 -8.04 -10.97
C VAL A 428 -23.18 -8.30 -10.55
N VAL A 429 -23.88 -9.16 -11.28
CA VAL A 429 -25.11 -9.81 -10.80
C VAL A 429 -24.75 -11.23 -10.38
N ASN A 430 -24.91 -11.54 -9.09
CA ASN A 430 -24.68 -12.89 -8.58
C ASN A 430 -26.00 -13.64 -8.46
N PHE A 431 -26.20 -14.67 -9.28
CA PHE A 431 -27.30 -15.60 -9.10
C PHE A 431 -26.94 -16.62 -8.02
N LYS A 432 -27.84 -16.85 -7.07
CA LYS A 432 -27.70 -17.90 -6.04
C LYS A 432 -28.35 -19.21 -6.43
N THR A 433 -29.14 -19.20 -7.50
CA THR A 433 -29.88 -20.36 -8.00
C THR A 433 -29.57 -20.57 -9.48
N GLU A 434 -29.86 -21.78 -9.96
CA GLU A 434 -29.69 -22.14 -11.36
C GLU A 434 -30.88 -21.73 -12.22
N PRO A 435 -30.67 -21.42 -13.52
CA PRO A 435 -31.79 -21.21 -14.43
C PRO A 435 -32.58 -22.51 -14.62
N ALA A 436 -33.88 -22.40 -14.87
CA ALA A 436 -34.77 -23.54 -15.10
C ALA A 436 -34.57 -24.26 -16.47
N GLY A 437 -33.32 -24.35 -16.94
CA GLY A 437 -32.91 -24.93 -18.22
C GLY A 437 -31.96 -24.03 -19.03
N ALA A 438 -31.35 -24.58 -20.08
CA ALA A 438 -30.44 -23.87 -20.98
C ALA A 438 -31.21 -23.05 -22.04
N THR A 439 -31.98 -22.07 -21.59
CA THR A 439 -32.78 -21.17 -22.45
C THR A 439 -31.98 -19.95 -22.90
N ASP A 440 -32.37 -19.32 -24.01
CA ASP A 440 -31.86 -18.00 -24.39
C ASP A 440 -32.53 -16.90 -23.56
N TRP A 441 -31.74 -15.94 -23.08
CA TRP A 441 -32.23 -14.82 -22.27
C TRP A 441 -32.24 -13.52 -23.06
N SER A 442 -33.43 -12.93 -23.23
CA SER A 442 -33.58 -11.55 -23.66
C SER A 442 -33.86 -10.67 -22.45
N ILE A 443 -32.86 -9.90 -22.03
CA ILE A 443 -32.92 -9.08 -20.81
C ILE A 443 -33.41 -7.67 -21.15
N SER A 444 -34.38 -7.20 -20.35
CA SER A 444 -34.83 -5.80 -20.34
C SER A 444 -34.47 -5.16 -19.01
N ALA A 445 -33.75 -4.02 -19.04
CA ALA A 445 -33.31 -3.30 -17.85
C ALA A 445 -33.12 -1.80 -18.16
N THR A 446 -33.17 -0.96 -17.13
CA THR A 446 -32.71 0.43 -17.26
C THR A 446 -31.20 0.47 -17.18
N THR A 447 -30.53 1.08 -18.16
CA THR A 447 -29.05 1.17 -18.20
C THR A 447 -28.54 2.57 -18.56
N THR A 448 -29.31 3.62 -18.27
CA THR A 448 -29.02 5.00 -18.71
C THR A 448 -27.80 5.64 -18.04
N ALA A 449 -27.38 5.16 -16.86
CA ALA A 449 -26.21 5.67 -16.15
C ALA A 449 -24.88 5.05 -16.62
N PHE A 450 -24.95 3.92 -17.33
CA PHE A 450 -23.77 3.24 -17.87
C PHE A 450 -23.28 3.91 -19.15
N LYS A 451 -21.97 4.02 -19.29
CA LYS A 451 -21.27 4.66 -20.41
C LYS A 451 -20.56 3.61 -21.27
N LEU A 452 -20.20 3.97 -22.50
CA LEU A 452 -19.35 3.18 -23.38
C LEU A 452 -18.19 2.51 -22.62
N GLY A 453 -18.07 1.19 -22.77
CA GLY A 453 -17.01 0.39 -22.15
C GLY A 453 -17.29 -0.08 -20.72
N ASP A 454 -18.36 0.39 -20.06
CA ASP A 454 -18.78 -0.19 -18.78
C ASP A 454 -19.19 -1.66 -18.96
N GLN A 455 -18.93 -2.48 -17.94
CA GLN A 455 -19.15 -3.92 -17.98
C GLN A 455 -20.07 -4.41 -16.86
N ILE A 456 -20.91 -5.39 -17.21
CA ILE A 456 -21.74 -6.15 -16.25
C ILE A 456 -21.44 -7.63 -16.43
N GLU A 457 -21.04 -8.29 -15.36
CA GLU A 457 -20.89 -9.74 -15.30
C GLU A 457 -22.16 -10.38 -14.74
N LEU A 458 -22.72 -11.32 -15.48
CA LEU A 458 -23.77 -12.22 -14.98
C LEU A 458 -23.10 -13.51 -14.52
N LYS A 459 -23.09 -13.74 -13.21
CA LYS A 459 -22.39 -14.86 -12.59
C LYS A 459 -23.37 -15.89 -12.04
N PHE A 460 -23.22 -17.14 -12.48
CA PHE A 460 -24.07 -18.27 -12.09
C PHE A 460 -23.37 -19.17 -11.05
N PRO A 461 -24.13 -19.87 -10.19
CA PRO A 461 -23.57 -20.68 -9.11
C PRO A 461 -22.76 -21.87 -9.64
N THR A 462 -23.19 -22.47 -10.75
CA THR A 462 -22.50 -23.57 -11.44
C THR A 462 -22.32 -23.29 -12.93
N SER A 463 -21.80 -24.26 -13.69
CA SER A 463 -21.71 -24.18 -15.15
C SER A 463 -23.07 -24.18 -15.87
N THR A 464 -24.17 -24.43 -15.15
CA THR A 464 -25.52 -24.34 -15.70
C THR A 464 -25.89 -22.87 -15.90
N LYS A 465 -26.02 -22.44 -17.15
CA LYS A 465 -26.30 -21.04 -17.50
C LYS A 465 -27.16 -20.99 -18.76
N PRO A 466 -27.82 -19.86 -19.05
CA PRO A 466 -28.52 -19.67 -20.32
C PRO A 466 -27.60 -19.92 -21.53
N SER A 467 -28.19 -20.39 -22.63
CA SER A 467 -27.46 -20.71 -23.86
C SER A 467 -26.87 -19.45 -24.51
N SER A 468 -27.64 -18.37 -24.49
CA SER A 468 -27.22 -17.03 -24.89
C SER A 468 -27.91 -15.96 -24.05
N VAL A 469 -27.33 -14.75 -24.06
CA VAL A 469 -27.88 -13.57 -23.38
C VAL A 469 -27.83 -12.38 -24.34
N THR A 470 -28.91 -11.61 -24.41
CA THR A 470 -28.95 -10.34 -25.15
C THR A 470 -29.45 -9.21 -24.26
N LEU A 471 -28.84 -8.02 -24.38
CA LEU A 471 -29.27 -6.78 -23.75
C LEU A 471 -29.08 -5.62 -24.74
N ALA A 472 -30.12 -4.81 -24.95
CA ALA A 472 -30.11 -3.77 -25.97
C ALA A 472 -29.00 -2.73 -25.75
N GLY A 473 -28.15 -2.51 -26.76
CA GLY A 473 -27.03 -1.58 -26.69
C GLY A 473 -25.79 -2.10 -25.94
N TRP A 474 -25.70 -3.41 -25.72
CA TRP A 474 -24.56 -4.08 -25.11
C TRP A 474 -24.06 -5.22 -25.99
N THR A 475 -22.74 -5.37 -26.07
CA THR A 475 -22.10 -6.55 -26.64
C THR A 475 -21.97 -7.60 -25.55
N VAL A 476 -22.35 -8.84 -25.85
CA VAL A 476 -22.30 -9.94 -24.89
C VAL A 476 -21.24 -10.93 -25.32
N VAL A 477 -20.28 -11.17 -24.45
CA VAL A 477 -19.25 -12.19 -24.62
C VAL A 477 -19.48 -13.29 -23.58
N LYS A 478 -19.50 -14.54 -24.05
CA LYS A 478 -19.48 -15.69 -23.15
C LYS A 478 -18.10 -15.74 -22.47
N GLY A 479 -18.06 -15.56 -21.15
CA GLY A 479 -16.83 -15.62 -20.38
C GLY A 479 -16.42 -17.07 -20.09
N SER A 480 -15.90 -17.34 -18.89
CA SER A 480 -15.56 -18.69 -18.40
C SER A 480 -16.80 -19.62 -18.36
N SER A 481 -16.63 -20.86 -17.88
CA SER A 481 -17.68 -21.90 -17.91
C SER A 481 -19.03 -21.47 -17.29
N ASN A 482 -19.07 -20.50 -16.36
CA ASN A 482 -20.27 -20.13 -15.58
C ASN A 482 -20.68 -18.64 -15.62
N ASN A 483 -20.21 -17.83 -16.58
CA ASN A 483 -20.62 -16.42 -16.65
C ASN A 483 -20.86 -15.88 -18.07
N PHE A 484 -21.42 -14.68 -18.13
CA PHE A 484 -21.48 -13.80 -19.31
C PHE A 484 -20.96 -12.42 -18.94
N ILE A 485 -20.22 -11.78 -19.85
CA ILE A 485 -19.75 -10.40 -19.70
C ILE A 485 -20.46 -9.55 -20.75
N LEU A 486 -21.21 -8.56 -20.29
CA LEU A 486 -21.90 -7.59 -21.11
C LEU A 486 -21.07 -6.30 -21.09
N THR A 487 -20.71 -5.76 -22.25
CA THR A 487 -19.98 -4.49 -22.38
C THR A 487 -20.85 -3.46 -23.12
N LYS A 488 -20.98 -2.24 -22.57
CA LYS A 488 -21.83 -1.20 -23.16
C LYS A 488 -21.22 -0.69 -24.47
N ASN A 489 -22.03 -0.66 -25.53
CA ASN A 489 -21.56 -0.33 -26.88
C ASN A 489 -21.56 1.16 -27.21
N ASN A 490 -22.28 1.98 -26.44
CA ASN A 490 -22.37 3.45 -26.54
C ASN A 490 -22.89 4.03 -25.23
#